data_AF-A0A8X6JTR8-F1
#
_entry.id   AF-A0A8X6JTR8-F1
#
_cell.length_a   1.000
_cell.length_b   1.000
_cell.length_c   1.000
_cell.angle_alpha   90.00
_cell.angle_beta   90.00
_cell.angle_gamma   90.00
#
_symmetry.space_group_name_H-M   'P 1'
#
loop_
_entity.id
_entity.type
_entity.pdbx_description
1 polymer ?
#
loop_
_entity_poly.entity_id
_entity_poly.type
_entity_poly.pdbx_seq_one_letter_code
_entity_poly.pdbx_strand_id
1 'polypeptide(L)'
;MGSNKKWIPRKQGTPIETCPGLFKSKALGRIFTVNPRKTECFYLRLLLVNVTGPLSFQDMRKVKGQQYLTYKDACLALGLLEDDNQWICMLTETGLNCTAIQIRLLYAIVLTTCFPARAGTLRDNHKDSMTDDILHRHRTRLNDQTITFSDAMYNEALIAIEDICIVIANLSLSHFGIHSPNRSATTSMNTEVNRELQYNIAEMAAIIIRNVPLLTKEQRTIYDSIMLAVSAGQGGFFLWMHQGELAKHSSFR
;
A
#
# COMPACT_ATOMS: atom_id res chain seq x y z
N MET A 1 27.06 51.98 -16.06
CA MET A 1 27.66 51.31 -14.87
C MET A 1 26.61 50.39 -14.26
N GLY A 2 26.66 49.08 -14.55
CA GLY A 2 25.71 48.11 -14.02
C GLY A 2 26.06 47.73 -12.58
N SER A 3 25.15 48.00 -11.64
CA SER A 3 25.32 47.66 -10.23
C SER A 3 25.36 46.14 -10.06
N ASN A 4 26.54 45.60 -9.79
CA ASN A 4 26.78 44.19 -9.53
C ASN A 4 26.34 43.85 -8.09
N LYS A 5 25.03 43.71 -7.88
CA LYS A 5 24.48 43.36 -6.57
C LYS A 5 24.72 41.88 -6.28
N LYS A 6 25.83 41.61 -5.59
CA LYS A 6 26.15 40.29 -5.02
C LYS A 6 25.21 40.02 -3.85
N TRP A 7 24.47 38.92 -3.88
CA TRP A 7 23.61 38.52 -2.77
C TRP A 7 24.46 38.27 -1.52
N ILE A 8 24.02 38.80 -0.37
CA ILE A 8 24.67 38.62 0.93
C ILE A 8 23.64 38.03 1.90
N PRO A 9 23.98 36.97 2.66
CA PRO A 9 23.09 36.43 3.68
C PRO A 9 22.73 37.50 4.72
N ARG A 10 21.48 37.48 5.19
CA ARG A 10 21.04 38.33 6.30
C ARG A 10 21.72 37.86 7.59
N LYS A 11 22.65 38.65 8.14
CA LYS A 11 23.29 38.43 9.44
C LYS A 11 22.47 39.12 10.54
N GLN A 12 21.42 38.45 11.03
CA GLN A 12 20.64 38.94 12.19
C GLN A 12 20.80 37.97 13.36
N GLY A 13 21.10 38.50 14.55
CA GLY A 13 21.24 37.71 15.78
C GLY A 13 22.60 37.86 16.45
N THR A 14 22.84 37.11 17.53
CA THR A 14 24.14 37.01 18.19
C THR A 14 25.00 35.95 17.51
N PRO A 15 26.27 36.23 17.16
CA PRO A 15 27.15 35.24 16.56
C PRO A 15 27.36 34.05 17.53
N ILE A 16 27.34 32.84 16.98
CA ILE A 16 27.63 31.63 17.74
C ILE A 16 29.14 31.42 17.73
N GLU A 17 29.79 31.55 18.88
CA GLU A 17 31.27 31.50 19.02
C GLU A 17 31.88 30.20 18.48
N THR A 18 31.14 29.09 18.54
CA THR A 18 31.59 27.78 18.08
C THR A 18 31.55 27.61 16.55
N CYS A 19 30.91 28.51 15.79
CA CYS A 19 30.71 28.36 14.35
C CYS A 19 30.76 29.71 13.60
N PRO A 20 31.87 30.03 12.90
CA PRO A 20 32.01 31.27 12.14
C PRO A 20 30.91 31.42 11.07
N GLY A 21 30.12 32.50 11.16
CA GLY A 21 29.07 32.84 10.19
C GLY A 21 27.64 32.45 10.58
N LEU A 22 27.44 31.75 11.69
CA LEU A 22 26.11 31.39 12.20
C LEU A 22 25.66 32.39 13.28
N PHE A 23 24.44 32.92 13.14
CA PHE A 23 23.86 33.91 14.07
C PHE A 23 22.59 33.36 14.72
N LYS A 24 22.48 33.47 16.05
CA LYS A 24 21.32 33.08 16.85
C LYS A 24 20.31 34.23 16.88
N SER A 25 19.12 34.00 16.30
CA SER A 25 18.00 34.95 16.29
C SER A 25 16.79 34.36 17.01
N LYS A 26 15.92 35.21 17.57
CA LYS A 26 14.60 34.82 18.11
C LYS A 26 13.60 34.43 17.02
N ALA A 27 13.87 34.76 15.76
CA ALA A 27 13.00 34.43 14.64
C ALA A 27 13.34 33.04 14.09
N LEU A 28 12.46 32.08 14.29
CA LEU A 28 12.47 30.83 13.53
C LEU A 28 12.27 31.16 12.05
N GLY A 29 13.15 30.68 11.18
CA GLY A 29 12.93 30.71 9.74
C GLY A 29 11.59 30.04 9.39
N ARG A 30 10.96 30.41 8.28
CA ARG A 30 9.71 29.78 7.85
C ARG A 30 9.95 28.29 7.57
N ILE A 31 9.27 27.41 8.31
CA ILE A 31 9.27 25.96 8.08
C ILE A 31 7.95 25.60 7.37
N PHE A 32 8.04 25.10 6.13
CA PHE A 32 6.88 24.75 5.29
C PHE A 32 6.10 23.57 5.86
N THR A 33 4.76 23.66 5.89
CA THR A 33 3.89 22.54 6.28
C THR A 33 4.14 21.34 5.37
N VAL A 34 4.55 20.23 5.95
CA VAL A 34 4.85 18.99 5.22
C VAL A 34 3.74 17.99 5.51
N ASN A 35 3.17 17.41 4.46
CA ASN A 35 2.23 16.30 4.58
C ASN A 35 2.97 15.05 5.12
N PRO A 36 2.44 14.32 6.12
CA PRO A 36 3.04 13.08 6.63
C PRO A 36 3.39 12.03 5.55
N ARG A 37 2.65 12.03 4.43
CA ARG A 37 2.96 11.21 3.24
C ARG A 37 4.30 11.51 2.59
N LYS A 38 4.94 12.65 2.90
CA LYS A 38 6.33 12.91 2.54
C LYS A 38 7.21 12.53 3.73
N THR A 39 7.30 11.22 3.99
CA THR A 39 7.89 10.62 5.19
C THR A 39 9.25 11.23 5.55
N GLU A 40 10.21 11.27 4.62
CA GLU A 40 11.54 11.86 4.90
C GLU A 40 11.46 13.35 5.28
N CYS A 41 10.72 14.16 4.52
CA CYS A 41 10.58 15.59 4.81
C CYS A 41 9.81 15.84 6.11
N PHE A 42 8.86 14.98 6.46
CA PHE A 42 8.08 15.07 7.68
C PHE A 42 8.97 14.82 8.91
N TYR A 43 9.74 13.73 8.92
CA TYR A 43 10.65 13.45 10.04
C TYR A 43 11.81 14.45 10.10
N LEU A 44 12.33 14.90 8.96
CA LEU A 44 13.31 15.98 8.92
C LEU A 44 12.77 17.28 9.55
N ARG A 45 11.53 17.66 9.21
CA ARG A 45 10.87 18.80 9.83
C ARG A 45 10.72 18.61 11.34
N LEU A 46 10.33 17.42 11.78
CA LEU A 46 10.16 17.10 13.20
C LEU A 46 11.49 17.26 13.97
N LEU A 47 12.60 16.82 13.39
CA LEU A 47 13.94 17.03 13.95
C LEU A 47 14.34 18.50 13.95
N LEU A 48 14.09 19.25 12.87
CA LEU A 48 14.40 20.68 12.79
C LEU A 48 13.69 21.52 13.85
N VAL A 49 12.52 21.07 14.31
CA VAL A 49 11.74 21.74 15.36
C VAL A 49 12.25 21.38 16.76
N ASN A 50 12.68 20.14 16.98
CA ASN A 50 13.01 19.63 18.32
C ASN A 50 14.52 19.59 18.64
N VAL A 51 15.39 19.51 17.63
CA VAL A 51 16.84 19.41 17.78
C VAL A 51 17.47 20.78 17.60
N THR A 52 18.27 21.21 18.57
CA THR A 52 18.92 22.52 18.57
C THR A 52 20.38 22.43 18.12
N GLY A 53 20.80 23.37 17.27
CA GLY A 53 22.21 23.50 16.84
C GLY A 53 22.83 22.38 15.98
N PRO A 54 22.09 21.58 15.17
CA PRO A 54 22.74 20.63 14.27
C PRO A 54 23.58 21.40 13.23
N LEU A 55 24.85 21.03 13.09
CA LEU A 55 25.78 21.66 12.15
C LEU A 55 25.79 20.99 10.78
N SER A 56 25.22 19.79 10.68
CA SER A 56 25.07 19.04 9.44
C SER A 56 23.81 18.16 9.45
N PHE A 57 23.39 17.68 8.28
CA PHE A 57 22.32 16.69 8.18
C PHE A 57 22.67 15.35 8.86
N GLN A 58 23.95 15.03 8.96
CA GLN A 58 24.41 13.86 9.71
C GLN A 58 24.26 14.08 11.22
N ASP A 59 24.59 15.27 11.71
CA ASP A 59 24.43 15.61 13.12
C ASP A 59 22.95 15.68 13.53
N MET A 60 22.05 16.03 12.60
CA MET A 60 20.61 15.93 12.85
C MET A 60 20.13 14.49 13.11
N ARG A 61 20.84 13.48 12.61
CA ARG A 61 20.55 12.06 12.86
C ARG A 61 21.34 11.51 14.05
N LYS A 62 22.07 12.33 14.81
CA LYS A 62 22.77 11.89 16.02
C LYS A 62 21.90 12.13 17.25
N VAL A 63 21.66 11.07 18.02
CA VAL A 63 20.95 11.15 19.30
C VAL A 63 21.83 10.52 20.37
N LYS A 64 22.18 11.29 21.40
CA LYS A 64 23.07 10.86 22.51
C LYS A 64 24.39 10.22 22.04
N GLY A 65 24.98 10.76 20.96
CA GLY A 65 26.25 10.27 20.39
C GLY A 65 26.14 9.11 19.40
N GLN A 66 24.98 8.45 19.30
CA GLN A 66 24.72 7.41 18.30
C GLN A 66 24.19 8.02 17.00
N GLN A 67 24.77 7.66 15.87
CA GLN A 67 24.28 8.06 14.54
C GLN A 67 23.27 7.05 14.01
N TYR A 68 22.13 7.55 13.54
CA TYR A 68 21.03 6.73 12.99
C TYR A 68 21.00 6.79 11.46
N LEU A 69 20.47 5.72 10.85
CA LEU A 69 20.41 5.57 9.39
C LEU A 69 19.35 6.48 8.77
N THR A 70 18.17 6.60 9.39
CA THR A 70 17.08 7.43 8.87
C THR A 70 16.71 8.55 9.85
N TYR A 71 16.05 9.61 9.35
CA TYR A 71 15.48 10.65 10.21
C TYR A 71 14.36 10.11 11.11
N LYS A 72 13.62 9.09 10.64
CA LYS A 72 12.58 8.41 11.41
C LYS A 72 13.17 7.76 12.67
N ASP A 73 14.28 7.04 12.52
CA ASP A 73 14.92 6.36 13.65
C ASP A 73 15.47 7.35 14.68
N ALA A 74 16.01 8.49 14.22
CA ALA A 74 16.43 9.57 15.11
C ALA A 74 15.24 10.17 15.87
N CYS A 75 14.10 10.39 15.22
CA CYS A 75 12.87 10.82 15.88
C CYS A 75 12.38 9.81 16.92
N LEU A 76 12.44 8.51 16.58
CA LEU A 76 12.06 7.42 17.49
C LEU A 76 12.97 7.39 18.73
N ALA A 77 14.28 7.51 18.54
CA ALA A 77 15.26 7.53 19.63
C ALA A 77 15.13 8.77 20.55
N LEU A 78 14.61 9.88 20.01
CA LEU A 78 14.28 11.08 20.77
C LEU A 78 12.91 11.00 21.46
N GLY A 79 12.11 9.95 21.22
CA GLY A 79 10.75 9.82 21.75
C GLY A 79 9.77 10.82 21.15
N LEU A 80 9.99 11.27 19.91
CA LEU A 80 9.12 12.22 19.21
C LEU A 80 7.96 11.56 18.47
N LEU A 81 7.92 10.22 18.43
CA LEU A 81 6.87 9.44 17.78
C LEU A 81 6.00 8.79 18.85
N GLU A 82 4.71 8.66 18.57
CA GLU A 82 3.79 7.92 19.43
C GLU A 82 4.15 6.44 19.51
N ASP A 83 3.79 5.82 20.63
CA ASP A 83 3.98 4.39 20.85
C ASP A 83 2.98 3.58 20.02
N ASP A 84 3.45 2.49 19.42
CA ASP A 84 2.61 1.60 18.61
C ASP A 84 1.81 0.60 19.46
N ASN A 85 1.89 0.67 20.80
CA ASN A 85 1.16 -0.22 21.72
C ASN A 85 -0.33 -0.34 21.41
N GLN A 86 -0.99 0.77 21.06
CA GLN A 86 -2.41 0.75 20.69
C GLN A 86 -2.68 -0.18 19.48
N TRP A 87 -1.78 -0.18 18.50
CA TRP A 87 -1.89 -1.02 17.31
C TRP A 87 -1.55 -2.47 17.60
N ILE A 88 -0.59 -2.70 18.51
CA ILE A 88 -0.23 -4.05 18.97
C ILE A 88 -1.42 -4.69 19.68
N CYS A 89 -2.00 -4.00 20.68
CA CYS A 89 -3.16 -4.51 21.42
C CYS A 89 -4.34 -4.79 20.48
N MET A 90 -4.64 -3.84 19.58
CA MET A 90 -5.74 -3.96 18.63
C MET A 90 -5.55 -5.15 17.66
N LEU A 91 -4.36 -5.34 17.09
CA LEU A 91 -4.11 -6.47 16.19
C LEU A 91 -4.07 -7.80 16.94
N THR A 92 -3.59 -7.81 18.19
CA THR A 92 -3.61 -9.00 19.05
C THR A 92 -5.06 -9.42 19.33
N GLU A 93 -5.92 -8.49 19.71
CA GLU A 93 -7.35 -8.75 19.94
C GLU A 93 -8.06 -9.20 18.67
N THR A 94 -7.77 -8.54 17.54
CA THR A 94 -8.32 -8.91 16.24
C THR A 94 -7.88 -10.32 15.83
N GLY A 95 -6.64 -10.71 16.15
CA GLY A 95 -6.10 -12.05 15.92
C GLY A 95 -6.90 -13.17 16.58
N LEU A 96 -7.62 -12.88 17.67
CA LEU A 96 -8.47 -13.83 18.38
C LEU A 96 -9.91 -13.87 17.83
N ASN A 97 -10.36 -12.77 17.24
CA ASN A 97 -11.78 -12.53 16.95
C ASN A 97 -12.13 -12.48 15.46
N CYS A 98 -11.13 -12.42 14.57
CA CYS A 98 -11.33 -12.15 13.15
C CYS A 98 -10.52 -13.08 12.25
N THR A 99 -10.89 -13.09 10.97
CA THR A 99 -10.20 -13.85 9.93
C THR A 99 -8.89 -13.19 9.51
N ALA A 100 -7.94 -13.97 8.98
CA ALA A 100 -6.68 -13.47 8.44
C ALA A 100 -6.86 -12.36 7.39
N ILE A 101 -7.90 -12.45 6.55
CA ILE A 101 -8.25 -11.41 5.57
C ILE A 101 -8.59 -10.08 6.25
N GLN A 102 -9.41 -10.12 7.30
CA GLN A 102 -9.79 -8.93 8.07
C GLN A 102 -8.59 -8.32 8.81
N ILE A 103 -7.70 -9.15 9.34
CA ILE A 103 -6.47 -8.69 10.00
C ILE A 103 -5.56 -7.99 8.98
N ARG A 104 -5.39 -8.55 7.77
CA ARG A 104 -4.61 -7.91 6.69
C ARG A 104 -5.21 -6.56 6.28
N LEU A 105 -6.53 -6.47 6.17
CA LEU A 105 -7.23 -5.22 5.86
C LEU A 105 -7.01 -4.17 6.96
N LEU A 106 -7.17 -4.56 8.22
CA LEU A 106 -7.00 -3.68 9.36
C LEU A 106 -5.56 -3.16 9.46
N TYR A 107 -4.58 -4.03 9.26
CA TYR A 107 -3.18 -3.64 9.19
C TYR A 107 -2.91 -2.64 8.05
N ALA A 108 -3.44 -2.87 6.86
CA ALA A 108 -3.30 -1.93 5.73
C ALA A 108 -3.96 -0.56 6.01
N ILE A 109 -5.11 -0.53 6.70
CA ILE A 109 -5.75 0.72 7.13
C ILE A 109 -4.86 1.47 8.13
N VAL A 110 -4.31 0.77 9.13
CA VAL A 110 -3.39 1.39 10.10
C VAL A 110 -2.15 1.95 9.42
N LEU A 111 -1.57 1.21 8.47
CA LEU A 111 -0.41 1.69 7.70
C LEU A 111 -0.72 3.00 6.97
N THR A 112 -1.84 3.03 6.24
CA THR A 112 -2.17 4.12 5.31
C THR A 112 -2.75 5.36 6.00
N THR A 113 -3.37 5.20 7.16
CA THR A 113 -4.06 6.31 7.86
C THR A 113 -3.29 6.79 9.09
N CYS A 114 -2.65 5.90 9.85
CA CYS A 114 -2.03 6.22 11.13
C CYS A 114 -0.51 6.32 11.08
N PHE A 115 0.15 5.80 10.04
CA PHE A 115 1.61 5.86 9.86
C PHE A 115 2.40 5.38 11.11
N PRO A 116 2.24 4.11 11.53
CA PRO A 116 2.88 3.59 12.73
C PRO A 116 4.41 3.76 12.72
N ALA A 117 4.98 3.97 13.90
CA ALA A 117 6.40 4.24 14.05
C ALA A 117 7.25 3.02 13.64
N ARG A 118 6.77 1.81 13.92
CA ARG A 118 7.45 0.52 13.71
C ARG A 118 6.55 -0.46 12.95
N ALA A 119 6.07 -0.01 11.79
CA ALA A 119 5.26 -0.78 10.85
C ALA A 119 5.76 -2.22 10.62
N GLY A 120 7.07 -2.40 10.38
CA GLY A 120 7.68 -3.72 10.17
C GLY A 120 7.59 -4.62 11.41
N THR A 121 7.97 -4.12 12.59
CA THR A 121 7.84 -4.86 13.85
C THR A 121 6.39 -5.26 14.13
N LEU A 122 5.44 -4.35 13.86
CA LEU A 122 4.02 -4.62 14.03
C LEU A 122 3.55 -5.78 13.14
N ARG A 123 4.02 -5.85 11.89
CA ARG A 123 3.76 -6.98 11.00
C ARG A 123 4.39 -8.26 11.53
N ASP A 124 5.67 -8.22 11.87
CA ASP A 124 6.41 -9.42 12.25
C ASP A 124 5.81 -10.11 13.49
N ASN A 125 5.23 -9.32 14.40
CA ASN A 125 4.51 -9.83 15.57
C ASN A 125 3.17 -10.51 15.22
N HIS A 126 2.54 -10.15 14.10
CA HIS A 126 1.17 -10.61 13.73
C HIS A 126 1.12 -11.34 12.38
N LYS A 127 2.28 -11.65 11.79
CA LYS A 127 2.38 -12.25 10.44
C LYS A 127 1.72 -13.63 10.36
N ASP A 128 1.75 -14.39 11.45
CA ASP A 128 1.16 -15.73 11.51
C ASP A 128 -0.36 -15.65 11.44
N SER A 129 -0.97 -14.79 12.26
CA SER A 129 -2.41 -14.51 12.22
C SER A 129 -2.86 -13.96 10.87
N MET A 130 -2.03 -13.14 10.22
CA MET A 130 -2.28 -12.61 8.87
C MET A 130 -2.10 -13.65 7.75
N THR A 131 -1.53 -14.82 8.02
CA THR A 131 -1.21 -15.84 7.00
C THR A 131 -1.97 -17.15 7.24
N ASP A 132 -2.84 -17.20 8.25
CA ASP A 132 -3.51 -18.42 8.70
C ASP A 132 -4.41 -19.05 7.60
N ASP A 133 -5.17 -18.23 6.88
CA ASP A 133 -6.01 -18.68 5.74
C ASP A 133 -5.16 -19.26 4.59
N ILE A 134 -3.98 -18.69 4.36
CA ILE A 134 -3.03 -19.17 3.35
C ILE A 134 -2.47 -20.52 3.77
N LEU A 135 -2.10 -20.68 5.05
CA LEU A 135 -1.67 -21.97 5.60
C LEU A 135 -2.76 -23.03 5.46
N HIS A 136 -3.99 -22.69 5.84
CA HIS A 136 -5.11 -23.59 5.73
C HIS A 136 -5.35 -24.04 4.27
N ARG A 137 -5.33 -23.10 3.32
CA ARG A 137 -5.47 -23.39 1.89
C ARG A 137 -4.35 -24.31 1.37
N HIS A 138 -3.11 -24.11 1.80
CA HIS A 138 -1.99 -24.99 1.43
C HIS A 138 -2.16 -26.41 1.96
N ARG A 139 -2.54 -26.56 3.24
CA ARG A 139 -2.80 -27.87 3.87
C ARG A 139 -3.92 -28.63 3.17
N THR A 140 -5.02 -27.94 2.85
CA THR A 140 -6.17 -28.55 2.16
C THR A 140 -5.83 -28.96 0.73
N ARG A 141 -5.06 -28.14 0.00
CA ARG A 141 -4.66 -28.43 -1.40
C ARG A 141 -3.72 -29.63 -1.53
N LEU A 142 -2.78 -29.78 -0.60
CA LEU A 142 -1.78 -30.84 -0.61
C LEU A 142 -2.21 -32.07 0.22
N ASN A 143 -3.34 -31.96 0.93
CA ASN A 143 -3.84 -32.95 1.88
C ASN A 143 -2.79 -33.37 2.93
N ASP A 144 -1.98 -32.40 3.39
CA ASP A 144 -0.90 -32.59 4.34
C ASP A 144 -1.01 -31.57 5.47
N GLN A 145 -1.25 -32.07 6.69
CA GLN A 145 -1.40 -31.25 7.89
C GLN A 145 -0.06 -30.88 8.54
N THR A 146 1.04 -31.52 8.13
CA THR A 146 2.39 -31.27 8.69
C THR A 146 3.02 -29.98 8.17
N ILE A 147 2.44 -29.38 7.12
CA ILE A 147 2.88 -28.10 6.57
C ILE A 147 2.83 -27.02 7.65
N THR A 148 3.94 -26.30 7.80
CA THR A 148 4.10 -25.14 8.67
C THR A 148 4.21 -23.86 7.84
N PHE A 149 4.28 -22.70 8.50
CA PHE A 149 4.50 -21.44 7.83
C PHE A 149 5.82 -21.44 7.03
N SER A 150 5.77 -20.91 5.82
CA SER A 150 6.93 -20.75 4.95
C SER A 150 7.06 -19.31 4.48
N ASP A 151 8.28 -18.92 4.09
CA ASP A 151 8.54 -17.57 3.56
C ASP A 151 7.71 -17.24 2.32
N ALA A 152 7.41 -18.24 1.49
CA ALA A 152 6.54 -18.09 0.33
C ALA A 152 5.11 -17.68 0.73
N MET A 153 4.59 -18.24 1.82
CA MET A 153 3.25 -17.92 2.33
C MET A 153 3.21 -16.52 2.97
N TYR A 154 4.24 -16.15 3.73
CA TYR A 154 4.36 -14.79 4.25
C TYR A 154 4.51 -13.76 3.13
N ASN A 155 5.17 -14.11 2.03
CA ASN A 155 5.25 -13.28 0.84
C ASN A 155 3.89 -13.12 0.16
N GLU A 156 3.09 -14.19 0.07
CA GLU A 156 1.72 -14.12 -0.47
C GLU A 156 0.82 -13.22 0.39
N ALA A 157 0.89 -13.33 1.72
CA ALA A 157 0.19 -12.41 2.62
C ALA A 157 0.66 -10.96 2.42
N LEU A 158 1.96 -10.75 2.19
CA LEU A 158 2.53 -9.43 1.96
C LEU A 158 2.07 -8.80 0.64
N ILE A 159 1.92 -9.60 -0.42
CA ILE A 159 1.33 -9.16 -1.70
C ILE A 159 -0.10 -8.68 -1.46
N ALA A 160 -0.91 -9.49 -0.76
CA ALA A 160 -2.29 -9.11 -0.46
C ALA A 160 -2.40 -7.81 0.35
N ILE A 161 -1.52 -7.60 1.34
CA ILE A 161 -1.46 -6.35 2.11
C ILE A 161 -1.07 -5.18 1.19
N GLU A 162 -0.08 -5.35 0.33
CA GLU A 162 0.36 -4.29 -0.58
C GLU A 162 -0.74 -3.90 -1.56
N ASP A 163 -1.45 -4.87 -2.12
CA ASP A 163 -2.57 -4.62 -3.04
C ASP A 163 -3.66 -3.80 -2.35
N ILE A 164 -3.98 -4.11 -1.08
CA ILE A 164 -4.92 -3.31 -0.27
C ILE A 164 -4.38 -1.89 -0.04
N CYS A 165 -3.09 -1.73 0.27
CA CYS A 165 -2.48 -0.41 0.47
C CYS A 165 -2.51 0.45 -0.80
N ILE A 166 -2.26 -0.16 -1.96
CA ILE A 166 -2.34 0.51 -3.27
C ILE A 166 -3.78 0.95 -3.54
N VAL A 167 -4.77 0.09 -3.28
CA VAL A 167 -6.18 0.44 -3.46
C VAL A 167 -6.61 1.59 -2.54
N ILE A 168 -6.19 1.59 -1.27
CA ILE A 168 -6.64 2.60 -0.29
C ILE A 168 -5.94 3.95 -0.51
N ALA A 169 -4.61 3.95 -0.73
CA ALA A 169 -3.80 5.17 -0.66
C ALA A 169 -2.86 5.38 -1.84
N ASN A 170 -2.79 4.44 -2.78
CA ASN A 170 -1.80 4.40 -3.86
C ASN A 170 -0.35 4.49 -3.34
N LEU A 171 -0.07 3.79 -2.24
CA LEU A 171 1.24 3.72 -1.60
C LEU A 171 1.71 2.27 -1.53
N SER A 172 2.96 2.04 -1.93
CA SER A 172 3.63 0.74 -1.81
C SER A 172 4.13 0.49 -0.39
N LEU A 173 4.43 -0.77 -0.06
CA LEU A 173 4.94 -1.13 1.27
C LEU A 173 6.32 -0.52 1.57
N SER A 174 7.12 -0.27 0.53
CA SER A 174 8.39 0.44 0.63
C SER A 174 8.25 1.86 1.21
N HIS A 175 7.10 2.51 1.02
CA HIS A 175 6.81 3.81 1.60
C HIS A 175 6.80 3.79 3.14
N PHE A 176 6.39 2.65 3.71
CA PHE A 176 6.29 2.44 5.16
C PHE A 176 7.56 1.83 5.77
N GLY A 177 8.64 1.67 4.97
CA GLY A 177 9.87 1.03 5.40
C GLY A 177 9.79 -0.49 5.48
N ILE A 178 8.83 -1.10 4.76
CA ILE A 178 8.67 -2.55 4.65
C ILE A 178 9.22 -2.99 3.29
N HIS A 179 9.97 -4.09 3.26
CA HIS A 179 10.48 -4.64 2.00
C HIS A 179 9.32 -5.00 1.06
N SER A 180 9.40 -4.55 -0.20
CA SER A 180 8.39 -4.88 -1.20
C SER A 180 8.33 -6.40 -1.42
N PRO A 181 7.11 -6.97 -1.54
CA PRO A 181 6.94 -8.39 -1.78
C PRO A 181 7.54 -8.80 -3.12
N ASN A 182 8.04 -10.04 -3.17
CA ASN A 182 8.52 -10.64 -4.39
C ASN A 182 7.32 -11.09 -5.25
N ARG A 183 6.89 -10.22 -6.18
CA ARG A 183 5.89 -10.57 -7.20
C ARG A 183 6.58 -11.35 -8.31
N SER A 184 6.47 -12.67 -8.29
CA SER A 184 6.67 -13.47 -9.50
C SER A 184 5.67 -12.98 -10.57
N ALA A 185 6.13 -12.74 -11.80
CA ALA A 185 5.28 -12.25 -12.90
C ALA A 185 4.06 -13.15 -13.18
N THR A 186 4.12 -14.42 -12.76
CA THR A 186 3.01 -15.38 -12.88
C THR A 186 1.86 -15.15 -11.87
N THR A 187 2.08 -14.43 -10.77
CA THR A 187 1.06 -14.25 -9.71
C THR A 187 0.07 -13.14 -10.06
N SER A 188 0.51 -12.03 -10.68
CA SER A 188 -0.38 -10.93 -11.10
C SER A 188 -1.36 -11.33 -12.21
N MET A 189 -0.96 -12.20 -13.15
CA MET A 189 -1.87 -12.69 -14.19
C MET A 189 -2.93 -13.65 -13.62
N ASN A 190 -2.60 -14.37 -12.54
CA ASN A 190 -3.50 -15.35 -11.95
C ASN A 190 -4.60 -14.72 -11.09
N THR A 191 -4.40 -13.56 -10.45
CA THR A 191 -5.44 -12.97 -9.58
C THR A 191 -6.61 -12.40 -10.37
N GLU A 192 -6.37 -11.70 -11.48
CA GLU A 192 -7.43 -11.18 -12.35
C GLU A 192 -8.19 -12.31 -13.05
N VAL A 193 -7.46 -13.29 -13.61
CA VAL A 193 -8.06 -14.47 -14.25
C VAL A 193 -8.84 -15.33 -13.25
N ASN A 194 -8.32 -15.56 -12.04
CA ASN A 194 -9.06 -16.30 -11.02
C ASN A 194 -10.29 -15.53 -10.56
N ARG A 195 -10.25 -14.20 -10.49
CA ARG A 195 -11.43 -13.38 -10.17
C ARG A 195 -12.50 -13.48 -11.26
N GLU A 196 -12.09 -13.53 -12.53
CA GLU A 196 -13.01 -13.72 -13.66
C GLU A 196 -13.58 -15.15 -13.74
N LEU A 197 -12.85 -16.16 -13.26
CA LEU A 197 -13.26 -17.57 -13.30
C LEU A 197 -14.04 -18.03 -12.06
N GLN A 198 -14.07 -17.23 -10.98
CA GLN A 198 -14.70 -17.59 -9.71
C GLN A 198 -16.19 -17.21 -9.66
N TYR A 199 -16.94 -17.51 -10.73
CA TYR A 199 -18.39 -17.37 -10.72
C TYR A 199 -19.09 -18.67 -10.34
N ASN A 200 -20.21 -18.55 -9.63
CA ASN A 200 -21.04 -19.70 -9.28
C ASN A 200 -21.83 -20.17 -10.51
N ILE A 201 -21.40 -21.29 -11.09
CA ILE A 201 -22.00 -21.88 -12.30
C ILE A 201 -23.49 -22.21 -12.08
N ALA A 202 -23.87 -22.68 -10.88
CA ALA A 202 -25.25 -23.03 -10.58
C ALA A 202 -26.16 -21.80 -10.49
N GLU A 203 -25.67 -20.72 -9.90
CA GLU A 203 -26.39 -19.44 -9.83
C GLU A 203 -26.54 -18.80 -11.21
N MET A 204 -25.48 -18.79 -12.02
CA MET A 204 -25.54 -18.30 -13.40
C MET A 204 -26.52 -19.11 -14.25
N ALA A 205 -26.56 -20.45 -14.09
CA ALA A 205 -27.54 -21.29 -14.78
C ALA A 205 -28.99 -20.94 -14.39
N ALA A 206 -29.23 -20.66 -13.10
CA ALA A 206 -30.55 -20.23 -12.62
C ALA A 206 -30.95 -18.85 -13.20
N ILE A 207 -30.01 -17.91 -13.30
CA ILE A 207 -30.23 -16.59 -13.91
C ILE A 207 -30.61 -16.74 -15.39
N ILE A 208 -29.92 -17.60 -16.13
CA ILE A 208 -30.20 -17.88 -17.55
C ILE A 208 -31.62 -18.41 -17.71
N ILE A 209 -32.00 -19.45 -16.95
CA ILE A 209 -33.34 -20.05 -17.03
C ILE A 209 -34.45 -19.03 -16.75
N ARG A 210 -34.25 -18.14 -15.77
CA ARG A 210 -35.24 -17.12 -15.40
C ARG A 210 -35.35 -15.99 -16.42
N ASN A 211 -34.22 -15.52 -16.94
CA ASN A 211 -34.17 -14.26 -17.70
C ASN A 211 -34.26 -14.45 -19.22
N VAL A 212 -33.80 -15.59 -19.77
CA VAL A 212 -33.87 -15.88 -21.21
C VAL A 212 -35.30 -15.84 -21.79
N PRO A 213 -36.35 -16.26 -21.07
CA PRO A 213 -37.74 -16.10 -21.52
C PRO A 213 -38.24 -14.66 -21.53
N LEU A 214 -37.62 -13.76 -20.75
CA LEU A 214 -38.03 -12.35 -20.59
C LEU A 214 -37.36 -11.40 -21.60
N LEU A 215 -36.45 -11.91 -22.43
CA LEU A 215 -35.73 -11.11 -23.42
C LEU A 215 -36.65 -10.61 -24.54
N THR A 216 -36.45 -9.36 -24.96
CA THR A 216 -37.10 -8.84 -26.17
C THR A 216 -36.57 -9.55 -27.42
N LYS A 217 -37.29 -9.43 -28.55
CA LYS A 217 -36.90 -10.07 -29.83
C LYS A 217 -35.50 -9.68 -30.29
N GLU A 218 -35.13 -8.41 -30.12
CA GLU A 218 -33.79 -7.90 -30.42
C GLU A 218 -32.75 -8.48 -29.46
N GLN A 219 -32.98 -8.41 -28.15
CA GLN A 219 -32.05 -8.95 -27.14
C GLN A 219 -31.83 -10.45 -27.28
N ARG A 220 -32.87 -11.21 -27.64
CA ARG A 220 -32.78 -12.65 -27.92
C ARG A 220 -31.91 -12.93 -29.15
N THR A 221 -32.06 -12.14 -30.21
CA THR A 221 -31.24 -12.29 -31.41
C THR A 221 -29.76 -12.04 -31.10
N ILE A 222 -29.46 -11.03 -30.27
CA ILE A 222 -28.10 -10.74 -29.78
C ILE A 222 -27.56 -11.90 -28.94
N TYR A 223 -28.35 -12.35 -27.96
CA TYR A 223 -27.99 -13.45 -27.06
C TYR A 223 -27.67 -14.74 -27.84
N ASP A 224 -28.54 -15.15 -28.76
CA ASP A 224 -28.35 -16.36 -29.56
C ASP A 224 -27.09 -16.26 -30.45
N SER A 225 -26.82 -15.08 -31.02
CA SER A 225 -25.59 -14.86 -31.81
C SER A 225 -24.31 -14.96 -30.97
N ILE A 226 -24.32 -14.48 -29.73
CA ILE A 226 -23.16 -14.57 -28.83
C ILE A 226 -22.97 -16.03 -28.40
N MET A 227 -24.03 -16.73 -28.01
CA MET A 227 -23.97 -18.14 -27.62
C MET A 227 -23.48 -19.04 -28.75
N LEU A 228 -23.90 -18.78 -30.00
CA LEU A 228 -23.39 -19.46 -31.19
C LEU A 228 -21.90 -19.22 -31.42
N ALA A 229 -21.42 -17.97 -31.28
CA ALA A 229 -20.00 -17.67 -31.42
C ALA A 229 -19.14 -18.36 -30.34
N VAL A 230 -19.61 -18.37 -29.09
CA VAL A 230 -18.94 -19.03 -27.97
C VAL A 230 -18.88 -20.55 -28.18
N SER A 231 -19.99 -21.19 -28.55
CA SER A 231 -20.05 -22.64 -28.80
C SER A 231 -19.24 -23.08 -30.02
N ALA A 232 -19.10 -22.23 -31.03
CA ALA A 232 -18.26 -22.48 -32.20
C ALA A 232 -16.76 -22.19 -31.96
N GLY A 233 -16.38 -21.71 -30.78
CA GLY A 233 -15.01 -21.29 -30.47
C GLY A 233 -14.51 -20.11 -31.33
N GLN A 234 -15.43 -19.36 -31.94
CA GLN A 234 -15.10 -18.20 -32.75
C GLN A 234 -14.90 -16.99 -31.83
N GLY A 235 -13.64 -16.63 -31.58
CA GLY A 235 -13.31 -15.42 -30.84
C GLY A 235 -13.88 -14.17 -31.52
N GLY A 236 -14.31 -13.18 -30.72
CA GLY A 236 -14.84 -11.92 -31.21
C GLY A 236 -15.24 -10.97 -30.07
N PHE A 237 -15.25 -9.67 -30.34
CA PHE A 237 -15.69 -8.64 -29.39
C PHE A 237 -17.13 -8.22 -29.71
N PHE A 238 -17.99 -8.23 -28.69
CA PHE A 238 -19.37 -7.74 -28.77
C PHE A 238 -19.51 -6.49 -27.90
N LEU A 239 -19.84 -5.35 -28.52
CA LEU A 239 -20.02 -4.08 -27.82
C LEU A 239 -21.51 -3.74 -27.80
N TRP A 240 -22.04 -3.48 -26.61
CA TRP A 240 -23.41 -2.98 -26.45
C TRP A 240 -23.40 -1.45 -26.55
N MET A 241 -23.92 -0.93 -27.65
CA MET A 241 -24.18 0.50 -27.81
C MET A 241 -25.62 0.80 -27.36
N HIS A 242 -25.81 1.81 -26.50
CA HIS A 242 -27.11 2.13 -25.85
C HIS A 242 -28.27 2.38 -26.86
N GLN A 243 -27.99 2.50 -28.16
CA GLN A 243 -29.00 2.67 -29.22
C GLN A 243 -29.50 1.37 -29.87
N GLY A 244 -29.16 0.18 -29.37
CA GLY A 244 -29.75 -1.08 -29.85
C GLY A 244 -29.10 -1.69 -31.09
N GLU A 245 -27.95 -1.16 -31.54
CA GLU A 245 -27.18 -1.74 -32.64
C GLU A 245 -25.99 -2.55 -32.12
N LEU A 246 -25.85 -3.78 -32.61
CA LEU A 246 -24.64 -4.60 -32.45
C LEU A 246 -23.64 -4.26 -33.57
N ALA A 247 -22.49 -3.70 -33.22
CA ALA A 247 -21.35 -3.64 -34.11
C ALA A 247 -20.47 -4.89 -33.91
N LYS A 248 -20.44 -5.79 -34.90
CA LYS A 248 -19.50 -6.92 -34.92
C LYS A 248 -18.24 -6.50 -35.67
N HIS A 249 -17.17 -6.18 -34.94
CA HIS A 249 -15.88 -5.87 -35.56
C HIS A 249 -15.06 -7.16 -35.74
N SER A 250 -15.06 -7.70 -36.95
CA SER A 250 -14.20 -8.82 -37.34
C SER A 250 -12.93 -8.29 -38.01
N SER A 251 -11.93 -7.89 -37.23
CA SER A 251 -10.54 -7.82 -37.74
C SER A 251 -9.57 -7.53 -36.60
N PHE A 252 -8.79 -8.53 -36.21
CA PHE A 252 -7.38 -8.32 -35.92
C PHE A 252 -6.61 -9.46 -36.59
N ARG A 253 -5.76 -9.09 -37.54
CA ARG A 253 -4.70 -9.92 -38.13
C ARG A 253 -3.41 -9.63 -37.39
#